data_AF-A0A0N4Z6X6-F1
#
_entry.id   AF-A0A0N4Z6X6-F1
#
_cell.length_a   1.000
_cell.length_b   1.000
_cell.length_c   1.000
_cell.angle_alpha   90.00
_cell.angle_beta   90.00
_cell.angle_gamma   90.00
#
_symmetry.space_group_name_H-M   'P 1'
#
loop_
_entity.id
_entity.type
_entity.pdbx_description
1 polymer ?
#
loop_
_entity_poly.entity_id
_entity_poly.type
_entity_poly.pdbx_seq_one_letter_code
_entity_poly.pdbx_strand_id
1 'polypeptide(L)'
;MHLSDDDMYTFMHAGAGYVLSKRSFSDLVTIAFKNDLTCNEKENSFEDVVIGKCLKSLGVVPSVSLDTKGRILFNPLNPLSGASPDYMNGFINVANFKYKQGIDSMSDFPITFHDVSKDLMYGLEYLLYHAEVMGRRSRLGRMFDKLNDMNKRYKINKKIKQIEKFSRYQFVKY
;
A
#
# COMPACT_ATOMS: atom_id res chain seq x y z
N MET A 1 -14.94 19.53 -6.19
CA MET A 1 -14.66 18.95 -7.52
C MET A 1 -15.36 17.59 -7.56
N HIS A 2 -16.35 17.40 -8.43
CA HIS A 2 -16.97 16.08 -8.63
C HIS A 2 -16.05 15.25 -9.52
N LEU A 3 -15.54 14.14 -8.99
CA LEU A 3 -14.91 13.10 -9.79
C LEU A 3 -16.02 12.41 -10.59
N SER A 4 -15.81 12.18 -11.88
CA SER A 4 -16.74 11.36 -12.66
C SER A 4 -16.65 9.91 -12.18
N ASP A 5 -17.73 9.14 -12.30
CA ASP A 5 -17.74 7.74 -11.83
C ASP A 5 -16.63 6.91 -12.48
N ASP A 6 -16.26 7.17 -13.74
CA ASP A 6 -15.19 6.44 -14.45
C ASP A 6 -13.76 6.87 -14.03
N ASP A 7 -13.59 8.11 -13.55
CA ASP A 7 -12.34 8.59 -12.95
C ASP A 7 -12.15 8.03 -11.53
N MET A 8 -13.26 7.71 -10.86
CA MET A 8 -13.31 7.23 -9.47
C MET A 8 -12.75 5.81 -9.31
N TYR A 9 -12.71 5.00 -10.37
CA TYR A 9 -12.19 3.62 -10.35
C TYR A 9 -10.68 3.50 -10.61
N THR A 10 -9.99 4.61 -10.87
CA THR A 10 -8.64 4.57 -11.47
C THR A 10 -7.58 5.31 -10.66
N PHE A 11 -7.85 5.55 -9.38
CA PHE A 11 -7.04 6.49 -8.61
C PHE A 11 -6.41 5.86 -7.35
N MET A 12 -5.08 6.02 -7.20
CA MET A 12 -4.28 5.58 -6.05
C MET A 12 -3.87 6.80 -5.24
N HIS A 13 -4.33 6.91 -3.98
CA HIS A 13 -4.04 8.08 -3.12
C HIS A 13 -2.54 8.40 -3.03
N ALA A 14 -2.05 9.46 -3.70
CA ALA A 14 -0.61 9.72 -3.81
C ALA A 14 0.06 9.96 -2.48
N GLY A 15 -0.66 10.50 -1.50
CA GLY A 15 -0.12 10.67 -0.16
C GLY A 15 0.35 9.34 0.49
N ALA A 16 -0.36 8.24 0.23
CA ALA A 16 0.07 6.94 0.73
C ALA A 16 1.18 6.33 -0.15
N GLY A 17 1.40 6.88 -1.35
CA GLY A 17 2.30 6.37 -2.37
C GLY A 17 1.70 5.21 -3.16
N TYR A 18 2.35 4.90 -4.28
CA TYR A 18 2.03 3.77 -5.15
C TYR A 18 3.30 3.08 -5.62
N VAL A 19 3.18 1.79 -5.95
CA VAL A 19 4.30 0.97 -6.44
C VAL A 19 4.01 0.53 -7.87
N LEU A 20 4.91 0.85 -8.79
CA LEU A 20 4.81 0.46 -10.19
C LEU A 20 5.79 -0.64 -10.52
N SER A 21 5.39 -1.53 -11.42
CA SER A 21 6.35 -2.45 -12.04
C SER A 21 7.37 -1.65 -12.87
N LYS A 22 8.57 -2.21 -13.06
CA LYS A 22 9.60 -1.58 -13.90
C LYS A 22 9.08 -1.25 -15.31
N ARG A 23 8.26 -2.14 -15.88
CA ARG A 23 7.65 -1.94 -17.20
C ARG A 23 6.62 -0.82 -17.17
N SER A 24 5.69 -0.84 -16.21
CA SER A 24 4.66 0.19 -16.07
C SER A 24 5.28 1.59 -15.91
N PHE A 25 6.36 1.71 -15.12
CA PHE A 25 7.09 2.97 -14.97
C PHE A 25 7.80 3.38 -16.27
N SER A 26 8.46 2.44 -16.97
CA SER A 26 9.10 2.72 -18.26
C SER A 26 8.09 3.21 -19.30
N ASP A 27 6.95 2.52 -19.42
CA ASP A 27 5.92 2.85 -20.40
C ASP A 27 5.26 4.20 -20.04
N LEU A 28 5.04 4.48 -18.75
CA LEU A 28 4.55 5.77 -18.26
C LEU A 28 5.44 6.93 -18.73
N VAL A 29 6.75 6.82 -18.51
CA VAL A 29 7.72 7.89 -18.83
C VAL A 29 7.97 8.00 -20.34
N THR A 30 8.10 6.87 -21.04
CA THR A 30 8.58 6.87 -22.43
C THR A 30 7.48 6.95 -23.47
N ILE A 31 6.24 6.56 -23.11
CA ILE A 31 5.09 6.52 -24.00
C ILE A 31 4.02 7.51 -23.53
N ALA A 32 3.51 7.33 -22.30
CA ALA A 32 2.33 8.08 -21.86
C ALA A 32 2.62 9.58 -21.69
N PHE A 33 3.71 9.95 -21.01
CA PHE A 33 4.09 11.36 -20.84
C PHE A 33 4.47 12.09 -22.13
N LYS A 34 4.73 11.37 -23.23
CA LYS A 34 4.97 11.98 -24.54
C LYS A 34 3.70 12.16 -25.36
N ASN A 35 2.57 11.69 -24.85
CA ASN A 35 1.29 11.77 -25.52
C ASN A 35 0.42 12.83 -24.85
N ASP A 36 0.48 14.04 -25.40
CA ASP A 36 -0.28 15.21 -24.96
C ASP A 36 -1.80 15.04 -25.07
N LEU A 37 -2.31 13.97 -25.70
CA LEU A 37 -3.75 13.70 -25.75
C LEU A 37 -4.22 12.90 -24.52
N THR A 38 -3.37 12.02 -23.97
CA THR A 38 -3.72 11.11 -22.86
C THR A 38 -3.19 11.57 -21.51
N CYS A 39 -2.04 12.24 -21.49
CA CYS A 39 -1.36 12.73 -20.29
C CYS A 39 -1.18 14.25 -20.33
N ASN A 40 -2.23 14.98 -20.71
CA ASN A 40 -2.16 16.43 -20.74
C ASN A 40 -2.37 17.00 -19.33
N GLU A 41 -1.36 17.67 -18.80
CA GLU A 41 -1.46 18.46 -17.58
C GLU A 41 -2.35 19.67 -17.85
N LYS A 42 -3.63 19.60 -17.49
CA LYS A 42 -4.42 20.82 -17.33
C LYS A 42 -4.06 21.44 -15.98
N GLU A 43 -3.76 22.75 -15.99
CA GLU A 43 -3.57 23.54 -14.78
C GLU A 43 -4.76 23.28 -13.82
N ASN A 44 -4.46 22.84 -12.58
CA ASN A 44 -5.39 22.43 -11.51
C ASN A 44 -5.87 20.97 -11.47
N SER A 45 -5.15 20.02 -12.07
CA SER A 45 -5.39 18.59 -11.84
C SER A 45 -4.55 18.04 -10.67
N PHE A 46 -5.12 17.17 -9.84
CA PHE A 46 -4.34 16.43 -8.85
C PHE A 46 -3.42 15.44 -9.59
N GLU A 47 -2.12 15.49 -9.27
CA GLU A 47 -1.06 14.69 -9.93
C GLU A 47 -1.45 13.21 -10.01
N ASP A 48 -2.02 12.73 -8.92
CA ASP A 48 -2.31 11.36 -8.66
C ASP A 48 -3.46 10.85 -9.56
N VAL A 49 -4.48 11.69 -9.80
CA VAL A 49 -5.54 11.48 -10.80
C VAL A 49 -4.96 11.46 -12.21
N VAL A 50 -4.01 12.33 -12.52
CA VAL A 50 -3.35 12.38 -13.84
C VAL A 50 -2.54 11.11 -14.09
N ILE A 51 -1.71 10.69 -13.12
CA ILE A 51 -0.95 9.44 -13.20
C ILE A 51 -1.88 8.24 -13.37
N GLY A 52 -3.00 8.19 -12.64
CA GLY A 52 -4.03 7.16 -12.81
C GLY A 52 -4.57 7.08 -14.23
N LYS A 53 -4.91 8.22 -14.84
CA LYS A 53 -5.38 8.32 -16.23
C LYS A 53 -4.32 7.87 -17.24
N CYS A 54 -3.09 8.32 -17.05
CA CYS A 54 -1.95 7.93 -17.88
C CYS A 54 -1.73 6.41 -17.86
N LEU A 55 -1.74 5.80 -16.67
CA LEU A 55 -1.61 4.36 -16.52
C LEU A 55 -2.78 3.61 -17.18
N LYS A 56 -4.03 4.09 -17.04
CA LYS A 56 -5.21 3.53 -17.71
C LYS A 56 -5.06 3.55 -19.23
N SER A 57 -4.52 4.62 -19.82
CA SER A 57 -4.28 4.69 -21.27
C SER A 57 -3.26 3.67 -21.78
N LEU A 58 -2.36 3.21 -20.92
CA LEU A 58 -1.40 2.14 -21.21
C LEU A 58 -1.99 0.73 -20.93
N GLY A 59 -3.26 0.64 -20.54
CA GLY A 59 -3.90 -0.61 -20.11
C GLY A 59 -3.41 -1.10 -18.74
N VAL A 60 -2.76 -0.23 -17.94
CA VAL A 60 -2.31 -0.55 -16.59
C VAL A 60 -3.43 -0.20 -15.61
N VAL A 61 -4.03 -1.25 -15.02
CA VAL A 61 -5.11 -1.10 -14.04
C VAL A 61 -4.52 -1.12 -12.62
N PRO A 62 -4.86 -0.15 -11.76
CA PRO A 62 -4.40 -0.16 -10.37
C PRO A 62 -5.02 -1.32 -9.58
N SER A 63 -4.23 -1.88 -8.65
CA SER A 63 -4.75 -2.87 -7.70
C SER A 63 -5.56 -2.18 -6.60
N VAL A 64 -6.59 -2.86 -6.08
CA VAL A 64 -7.38 -2.40 -4.93
C VAL A 64 -6.55 -2.20 -3.65
N SER A 65 -5.32 -2.75 -3.60
CA SER A 65 -4.36 -2.51 -2.52
C SER A 65 -4.88 -2.89 -1.12
N LEU A 66 -5.60 -4.02 -1.07
CA LEU A 66 -6.15 -4.61 0.14
C LEU A 66 -5.49 -5.95 0.48
N ASP A 67 -5.45 -6.24 1.77
CA ASP A 67 -5.10 -7.57 2.26
C ASP A 67 -6.25 -8.58 1.99
N THR A 68 -6.00 -9.86 2.25
CA THR A 68 -7.01 -10.93 2.04
C THR A 68 -8.24 -10.84 2.94
N LYS A 69 -8.26 -9.90 3.90
CA LYS A 69 -9.42 -9.59 4.76
C LYS A 69 -10.10 -8.27 4.36
N GLY A 70 -9.69 -7.65 3.25
CA GLY A 70 -10.24 -6.36 2.80
C GLY A 70 -9.72 -5.16 3.59
N ARG A 71 -8.57 -5.27 4.25
CA ARG A 71 -7.95 -4.19 5.04
C ARG A 71 -6.90 -3.44 4.24
N ILE A 72 -6.69 -2.17 4.58
CA ILE A 72 -5.87 -1.22 3.83
C ILE A 72 -4.37 -1.55 3.98
N LEU A 73 -3.66 -1.59 2.85
CA LEU A 73 -2.20 -1.76 2.80
C LEU A 73 -1.46 -0.42 2.70
N PHE A 74 -1.91 0.46 1.82
CA PHE A 74 -1.37 1.81 1.62
C PHE A 74 -2.29 2.79 2.35
N ASN A 75 -1.92 3.16 3.58
CA ASN A 75 -2.83 3.90 4.44
C ASN A 75 -2.82 5.39 4.08
N PRO A 76 -3.99 5.98 3.78
CA PRO A 76 -4.12 7.40 3.45
C PRO A 76 -4.05 8.31 4.67
N LEU A 77 -3.94 7.73 5.87
CA LEU A 77 -3.83 8.40 7.14
C LEU A 77 -2.56 7.95 7.87
N ASN A 78 -2.11 8.76 8.81
CA ASN A 78 -1.07 8.36 9.74
C ASN A 78 -1.58 7.23 10.69
N PRO A 79 -0.69 6.47 11.35
CA PRO A 79 -1.10 5.36 12.20
C PRO A 79 -2.02 5.74 13.36
N LEU A 80 -1.89 6.94 13.93
CA LEU A 80 -2.71 7.38 15.06
C LEU A 80 -4.15 7.63 14.60
N SER A 81 -4.31 8.40 13.53
CA SER A 81 -5.60 8.71 12.90
C SER A 81 -6.28 7.46 12.33
N GLY A 82 -5.54 6.58 11.66
CA GLY A 82 -6.08 5.35 11.08
C GLY A 82 -6.51 4.32 12.12
N ALA A 83 -5.80 4.22 13.24
CA ALA A 83 -6.17 3.31 14.33
C ALA A 83 -7.35 3.83 15.18
N SER A 84 -7.57 5.15 15.18
CA SER A 84 -8.65 5.79 15.93
C SER A 84 -10.02 5.52 15.31
N PRO A 85 -11.04 5.15 16.11
CA PRO A 85 -12.40 4.98 15.62
C PRO A 85 -13.06 6.31 15.21
N ASP A 86 -12.60 7.46 15.71
CA ASP A 86 -13.33 8.73 15.58
C ASP A 86 -12.94 9.58 14.35
N TYR A 87 -11.85 9.23 13.64
CA TYR A 87 -11.23 10.13 12.65
C TYR A 87 -11.60 9.82 11.19
N MET A 88 -12.31 8.72 10.92
CA MET A 88 -12.45 8.18 9.57
C MET A 88 -13.66 8.71 8.77
N ASN A 89 -14.43 9.68 9.26
CA ASN A 89 -15.66 10.12 8.58
C ASN A 89 -15.41 11.01 7.34
N GLY A 90 -14.26 11.69 7.23
CA GLY A 90 -13.96 12.55 6.07
C GLY A 90 -13.45 11.79 4.85
N PHE A 91 -12.52 10.84 5.05
CA PHE A 91 -11.83 10.12 3.98
C PHE A 91 -12.68 8.98 3.39
N ILE A 92 -13.43 8.25 4.24
CA ILE A 92 -14.26 7.13 3.81
C ILE A 92 -15.34 7.57 2.81
N ASN A 93 -15.79 8.82 2.86
CA ASN A 93 -16.82 9.32 1.95
C ASN A 93 -16.33 9.55 0.51
N VAL A 94 -15.01 9.64 0.30
CA VAL A 94 -14.40 9.85 -1.03
C VAL A 94 -13.85 8.54 -1.60
N ALA A 95 -13.56 7.57 -0.75
CA ALA A 95 -13.13 6.25 -1.17
C ALA A 95 -14.34 5.32 -1.42
N ASN A 96 -14.46 4.76 -2.62
CA ASN A 96 -15.56 3.85 -2.99
C ASN A 96 -15.56 2.48 -2.28
N PHE A 97 -14.61 2.23 -1.39
CA PHE A 97 -14.56 1.00 -0.62
C PHE A 97 -15.08 1.28 0.79
N LYS A 98 -16.11 0.54 1.20
CA LYS A 98 -16.58 0.52 2.59
C LYS A 98 -15.51 -0.13 3.46
N TYR A 99 -14.59 0.66 3.99
CA TYR A 99 -13.64 0.19 4.98
C TYR A 99 -14.31 0.04 6.35
N LYS A 100 -13.80 -0.89 7.16
CA LYS A 100 -14.00 -0.79 8.61
C LYS A 100 -13.33 0.50 9.11
N GLN A 101 -13.72 0.97 10.29
CA GLN A 101 -13.08 2.13 10.92
C GLN A 101 -12.08 1.66 12.00
N GLY A 102 -11.15 2.55 12.34
CA GLY A 102 -10.13 2.29 13.35
C GLY A 102 -9.20 1.13 13.00
N ILE A 103 -8.66 0.48 14.03
CA ILE A 103 -7.65 -0.57 13.91
C ILE A 103 -8.08 -1.76 13.03
N ASP A 104 -9.37 -2.05 12.94
CA ASP A 104 -9.91 -3.15 12.12
C ASP A 104 -9.77 -2.90 10.62
N SER A 105 -9.58 -1.64 10.21
CA SER A 105 -9.33 -1.23 8.84
C SER A 105 -7.89 -1.48 8.39
N MET A 106 -6.97 -1.65 9.34
CA MET A 106 -5.54 -1.69 9.10
C MET A 106 -5.06 -3.13 8.92
N SER A 107 -4.29 -3.35 7.85
CA SER A 107 -3.64 -4.65 7.63
C SER A 107 -2.69 -5.01 8.77
N ASP A 108 -2.53 -6.31 9.03
CA ASP A 108 -1.47 -6.80 9.93
C ASP A 108 -0.06 -6.53 9.37
N PHE A 109 0.02 -6.24 8.06
CA PHE A 109 1.23 -5.95 7.30
C PHE A 109 0.99 -4.72 6.42
N PRO A 110 0.91 -3.52 7.01
CA PRO A 110 0.79 -2.28 6.25
C PRO A 110 2.07 -2.04 5.45
N ILE A 111 1.94 -1.36 4.31
CA ILE A 111 3.07 -1.00 3.44
C ILE A 111 3.49 0.46 3.70
N THR A 112 2.52 1.37 3.76
CA THR A 112 2.77 2.81 3.97
C THR A 112 1.70 3.47 4.83
N PHE A 113 2.03 4.67 5.30
CA PHE A 113 1.14 5.61 5.98
C PHE A 113 1.42 7.03 5.47
N HIS A 114 0.37 7.78 5.13
CA HIS A 114 0.45 9.19 4.79
C HIS A 114 0.49 10.08 6.05
N ASP A 115 0.82 11.37 5.89
CA ASP A 115 0.78 12.40 6.95
C ASP A 115 1.53 12.03 8.25
N VAL A 116 2.62 11.25 8.13
CA VAL A 116 3.47 10.91 9.27
C VAL A 116 4.41 12.08 9.56
N SER A 117 4.28 12.69 10.74
CA SER A 117 5.17 13.77 11.17
C SER A 117 6.60 13.28 11.41
N LYS A 118 7.57 14.21 11.39
CA LYS A 118 8.99 13.90 11.65
C LYS A 118 9.17 13.16 12.99
N ASP A 119 8.51 13.64 14.05
CA ASP A 119 8.58 13.02 15.37
C ASP A 119 7.94 11.63 15.40
N LEU A 120 6.82 11.46 14.69
CA LEU A 120 6.16 10.17 14.60
C LEU A 120 7.00 9.16 13.82
N MET A 121 7.78 9.59 12.80
CA MET A 121 8.72 8.71 12.11
C MET A 121 9.77 8.13 13.09
N TYR A 122 10.36 8.96 13.95
CA TYR A 122 11.31 8.49 14.97
C TYR A 122 10.64 7.60 16.01
N GLY A 123 9.42 7.92 16.42
CA GLY A 123 8.63 7.09 17.33
C GLY A 123 8.34 5.70 16.73
N LEU A 124 7.93 5.64 15.46
CA LEU A 124 7.69 4.39 14.75
C LEU A 124 8.98 3.57 14.57
N GLU A 125 10.09 4.21 14.23
CA GLU A 125 11.40 3.55 14.15
C GLU A 125 11.73 2.86 15.47
N TYR A 126 11.67 3.60 16.59
CA TYR A 126 11.94 3.06 17.91
C TYR A 126 10.99 1.90 18.25
N LEU A 127 9.68 2.08 18.08
CA LEU A 127 8.67 1.09 18.45
C LEU A 127 8.66 -0.16 17.57
N LEU A 128 9.03 -0.05 16.28
CA LEU A 128 9.00 -1.17 15.34
C LEU A 128 10.31 -1.95 15.28
N TYR A 129 11.45 -1.28 15.49
CA TYR A 129 12.77 -1.86 15.24
C TYR A 129 13.65 -1.98 16.49
N HIS A 130 13.45 -1.15 17.52
CA HIS A 130 14.35 -1.09 18.68
C HIS A 130 13.69 -1.57 19.98
N ALA A 131 12.41 -1.29 20.18
CA ALA A 131 11.69 -1.66 21.39
C ALA A 131 11.39 -3.17 21.42
N GLU A 132 11.82 -3.84 22.49
CA GLU A 132 11.47 -5.23 22.75
C GLU A 132 10.21 -5.33 23.61
N VAL A 133 9.16 -5.95 23.08
CA VAL A 133 7.94 -6.23 23.83
C VAL A 133 7.94 -7.70 24.23
N MET A 134 8.03 -7.96 25.54
CA MET A 134 8.02 -9.32 26.08
C MET A 134 6.80 -10.10 25.55
N GLY A 135 7.05 -11.29 25.01
CA GLY A 135 6.01 -12.16 24.44
C GLY A 135 5.55 -11.82 23.02
N ARG A 136 5.96 -10.69 22.43
CA ARG A 136 5.58 -10.32 21.06
C ARG A 136 6.67 -10.72 20.05
N ARG A 137 6.47 -11.83 19.34
CA ARG A 137 7.27 -12.18 18.14
C ARG A 137 6.58 -11.75 16.85
N SER A 138 7.36 -11.36 15.84
CA SER A 138 6.81 -11.15 14.50
C SER A 138 6.24 -12.47 13.94
N ARG A 139 5.15 -12.40 13.17
CA ARG A 139 4.54 -13.62 12.58
C ARG A 139 5.54 -14.33 11.65
N LEU A 140 6.34 -13.55 10.91
CA LEU A 140 7.41 -14.04 10.06
C LEU A 140 8.51 -14.75 10.89
N GLY A 141 8.91 -14.16 12.03
CA GLY A 141 9.88 -14.76 12.95
C GLY A 141 9.42 -16.12 13.47
N ARG A 142 8.16 -16.22 13.93
CA ARG A 142 7.56 -17.52 14.33
C ARG A 142 7.55 -18.55 13.21
N MET A 143 7.37 -18.11 11.96
CA MET A 143 7.39 -18.98 10.80
C MET A 143 8.81 -19.49 10.48
N PHE A 144 9.83 -18.68 10.75
CA PHE A 144 11.24 -19.05 10.55
C PHE A 144 11.85 -19.84 11.72
N ASP A 145 11.35 -19.70 12.93
CA ASP A 145 11.78 -20.50 14.09
C ASP A 145 11.59 -22.01 13.84
N LYS A 146 10.56 -22.38 13.07
CA LYS A 146 10.30 -23.76 12.62
C LYS A 146 11.33 -24.30 11.61
N LEU A 147 12.32 -23.50 11.20
CA LEU A 147 13.34 -23.85 10.20
C LEU A 147 14.73 -24.09 10.82
N ASN A 148 14.85 -24.12 12.16
CA ASN A 148 16.14 -24.08 12.85
C ASN A 148 17.01 -25.34 12.75
N ASP A 149 16.63 -26.36 11.98
CA ASP A 149 17.34 -27.65 11.93
C ASP A 149 17.91 -28.03 10.55
N MET A 150 18.29 -27.06 9.69
CA MET A 150 18.78 -27.37 8.33
C MET A 150 19.87 -26.42 7.77
N ASN A 151 20.66 -26.95 6.82
CA ASN A 151 21.80 -26.33 6.13
C ASN A 151 21.49 -24.92 5.55
N LYS A 152 22.46 -24.00 5.63
CA LYS A 152 22.34 -22.54 5.37
C LYS A 152 21.78 -22.18 3.98
N ARG A 153 22.23 -22.83 2.90
CA ARG A 153 21.69 -22.57 1.53
C ARG A 153 20.25 -23.07 1.38
N TYR A 154 19.94 -24.24 1.94
CA TYR A 154 18.59 -24.77 1.98
C TYR A 154 17.66 -23.87 2.81
N LYS A 155 18.17 -23.30 3.92
CA LYS A 155 17.48 -22.32 4.76
C LYS A 155 17.08 -21.06 3.99
N ILE A 156 17.96 -20.51 3.13
CA ILE A 156 17.64 -19.33 2.31
C ILE A 156 16.53 -19.63 1.31
N ASN A 157 16.66 -20.69 0.51
CA ASN A 157 15.65 -21.04 -0.49
C ASN A 157 14.30 -21.36 0.16
N LYS A 158 14.31 -22.05 1.31
CA LYS A 158 13.10 -22.33 2.08
C LYS A 158 12.50 -21.04 2.66
N LYS A 159 13.32 -20.09 3.12
CA LYS A 159 12.88 -18.78 3.60
C LYS A 159 12.19 -17.97 2.50
N ILE A 160 12.78 -17.91 1.30
CA ILE A 160 12.19 -17.24 0.13
C ILE A 160 10.84 -17.86 -0.22
N LYS A 161 10.76 -19.19 -0.34
CA LYS A 161 9.48 -19.90 -0.61
C LYS A 161 8.42 -19.59 0.44
N GLN A 162 8.81 -19.49 1.72
CA GLN A 162 7.87 -19.14 2.79
C GLN A 162 7.42 -17.68 2.70
N ILE A 163 8.31 -16.75 2.36
CA ILE A 163 7.94 -15.35 2.08
C ILE A 163 6.96 -15.30 0.92
N GLU A 164 7.21 -16.01 -0.18
CA GLU A 164 6.27 -16.05 -1.31
C GLU A 164 4.91 -16.63 -0.94
N LYS A 165 4.88 -17.70 -0.13
CA LYS A 165 3.64 -18.30 0.35
C LYS A 165 2.89 -17.34 1.26
N PHE A 166 3.62 -16.68 2.16
CA PHE A 166 3.07 -15.67 3.06
C PHE A 166 2.51 -14.49 2.27
N SER A 167 3.24 -13.94 1.31
CA SER A 167 2.78 -12.83 0.48
C SER A 167 1.53 -13.20 -0.32
N ARG A 168 1.47 -14.41 -0.91
CA ARG A 168 0.26 -14.91 -1.58
C ARG A 168 -0.94 -15.07 -0.65
N TYR A 169 -0.70 -15.37 0.62
CA TYR A 169 -1.77 -15.53 1.61
C TYR A 169 -2.24 -14.21 2.22
N GLN A 170 -1.37 -13.21 2.30
CA GLN A 170 -1.70 -11.92 2.92
C GLN A 170 -2.21 -10.88 1.92
N PHE A 171 -1.72 -10.91 0.68
CA PHE A 171 -2.01 -9.85 -0.30
C PHE A 171 -2.77 -10.39 -1.50
N VAL A 172 -3.79 -9.66 -1.96
CA VAL A 172 -4.55 -10.03 -3.14
C VAL A 172 -3.83 -9.53 -4.41
N LYS A 173 -3.65 -10.42 -5.39
CA LYS A 173 -3.21 -10.07 -6.74
C LYS A 173 -4.41 -10.14 -7.67
N TYR A 174 -4.67 -9.06 -8.40
CA TYR A 174 -5.62 -9.00 -9.51
C TYR A 174 -4.84 -8.87 -10.80
#